data_AF-A0A1I2V822-F1
#
_entry.id   AF-A0A1I2V822-F1
#
_cell.length_a   1.000
_cell.length_b   1.000
_cell.length_c   1.000
_cell.angle_alpha   90.00
_cell.angle_beta   90.00
_cell.angle_gamma   90.00
#
_symmetry.space_group_name_H-M   'P 1'
#
loop_
_entity.id
_entity.type
_entity.pdbx_description
1 polymer ?
#
loop_
_entity_poly.entity_id
_entity_poly.type
_entity_poly.pdbx_seq_one_letter_code
_entity_poly.pdbx_strand_id
1 'polypeptide(L)' 'MAHGDQVVFARLDVAEALGIWRHATGRVVGIHPARGDDVAVDVEFAGHRILIGYIASLFTRVA' A
#
# COMPACT_ATOMS: atom_id res chain seq x y z
N MET A 1 -4.47 2.37 -9.53
CA MET A 1 -3.72 1.26 -8.91
C MET A 1 -4.24 -0.04 -9.47
N ALA A 2 -3.34 -0.94 -9.82
CA ALA A 2 -3.62 -2.26 -10.37
C ALA A 2 -2.78 -3.32 -9.67
N HIS A 3 -3.21 -4.59 -9.77
CA HIS A 3 -2.44 -5.72 -9.25
C HIS A 3 -1.06 -5.75 -9.93
N GLY A 4 -0.01 -5.84 -9.14
CA GLY A 4 1.38 -5.80 -9.60
C GLY A 4 1.99 -4.40 -9.70
N ASP A 5 1.23 -3.32 -9.48
CA ASP A 5 1.79 -1.97 -9.42
C ASP A 5 2.76 -1.87 -8.23
N GLN A 6 3.86 -1.14 -8.43
CA GLN A 6 4.79 -0.84 -7.37
C GLN A 6 4.39 0.48 -6.71
N VAL A 7 4.31 0.47 -5.38
CA VAL A 7 3.77 1.58 -4.60
C VAL A 7 4.67 1.93 -3.41
N VAL A 8 4.62 3.18 -3.01
CA VAL A 8 5.19 3.67 -1.74
C VAL A 8 4.08 4.29 -0.92
N PHE A 9 4.31 4.48 0.37
CA PHE A 9 3.40 5.31 1.16
C PHE A 9 3.44 6.76 0.67
N ALA A 10 2.26 7.34 0.41
CA ALA A 10 2.11 8.76 0.14
C ALA A 10 2.45 9.61 1.38
N ARG A 11 2.28 9.01 2.56
CA ARG A 11 2.43 9.64 3.87
C ARG A 11 3.48 8.90 4.70
N LEU A 12 4.61 9.58 4.93
CA LEU A 12 5.77 9.00 5.63
C LEU A 12 5.49 8.71 7.12
N ASP A 13 4.62 9.50 7.74
CA ASP A 13 4.18 9.34 9.12
C ASP A 13 3.36 8.06 9.34
N VAL A 14 2.54 7.68 8.37
CA VAL A 14 1.78 6.43 8.38
C VAL A 14 2.71 5.22 8.22
N ALA A 15 3.68 5.30 7.32
CA ALA A 15 4.68 4.25 7.15
C ALA A 15 5.47 4.01 8.45
N GLU A 16 5.89 5.09 9.11
CA GLU A 16 6.63 5.04 10.37
C GLU A 16 5.80 4.43 11.51
N ALA A 17 4.52 4.79 11.63
CA ALA A 17 3.61 4.20 12.60
C ALA A 17 3.37 2.70 12.39
N LEU A 18 3.46 2.22 11.14
CA LEU A 18 3.34 0.81 10.78
C LEU A 18 4.67 0.05 10.86
N GLY A 19 5.76 0.72 11.24
CA GLY A 19 7.10 0.12 11.30
C GLY A 19 7.70 -0.19 9.92
N ILE A 20 7.14 0.38 8.86
CA ILE A 20 7.64 0.24 7.50
C ILE A 20 8.70 1.30 7.25
N TRP A 21 9.89 0.85 6.84
CA TRP A 21 11.02 1.73 6.60
C TRP A 21 10.71 2.84 5.58
N ARG A 22 11.28 4.03 5.82
CA ARG A 22 11.15 5.21 4.96
C ARG A 22 11.62 4.86 3.54
N HIS A 23 10.73 4.98 2.56
CA HIS A 23 10.92 4.59 1.15
C HIS A 23 10.86 3.09 0.84
N ALA A 24 10.36 2.26 1.75
CA ALA A 24 10.05 0.88 1.40
C ALA A 24 9.07 0.87 0.22
N THR A 25 9.43 0.14 -0.83
CA THR A 25 8.57 -0.06 -1.98
C THR A 25 7.81 -1.36 -1.78
N GLY A 26 6.50 -1.28 -1.90
CA GLY A 26 5.58 -2.40 -1.85
C GLY A 26 5.06 -2.75 -3.23
N ARG A 27 4.56 -3.96 -3.39
CA ARG A 27 3.87 -4.42 -4.60
C ARG A 27 2.42 -4.72 -4.25
N VAL A 28 1.49 -4.22 -5.05
CA VAL A 28 0.07 -4.53 -4.90
C VAL A 28 -0.16 -5.99 -5.27
N VAL A 29 -0.65 -6.79 -4.33
CA VAL A 29 -0.95 -8.22 -4.51
C VAL A 29 -2.43 -8.54 -4.42
N GLY A 30 -3.25 -7.55 -4.05
CA GLY A 30 -4.71 -7.69 -3.96
C GLY A 30 -5.39 -6.34 -4.09
N ILE A 31 -6.59 -6.34 -4.67
CA ILE A 31 -7.43 -5.16 -4.81
C ILE A 31 -8.85 -5.57 -4.49
N HIS A 32 -9.47 -4.85 -3.57
CA HIS A 32 -10.81 -5.13 -3.06
C HIS A 32 -11.64 -3.84 -3.04
N PRO A 33 -12.95 -3.91 -3.29
CA PRO A 33 -13.82 -2.77 -3.07
C PRO A 33 -13.81 -2.38 -1.58
N ALA A 34 -13.64 -1.10 -1.27
CA ALA A 34 -13.79 -0.58 0.09
C ALA A 34 -15.15 0.08 0.26
N ARG A 35 -15.36 0.76 1.40
CA ARG A 35 -16.62 1.44 1.69
C ARG A 35 -16.77 2.67 0.77
N GLY A 36 -17.86 2.72 0.01
CA GLY A 36 -18.13 3.84 -0.92
C GLY A 36 -17.42 3.65 -2.25
N ASP A 37 -16.89 4.74 -2.82
CA ASP A 37 -16.14 4.73 -4.08
C ASP A 37 -14.64 4.45 -3.90
N ASP A 38 -14.20 4.23 -2.66
CA ASP A 38 -12.81 3.91 -2.35
C ASP A 38 -12.47 2.45 -2.67
N VAL A 39 -11.19 2.23 -2.97
CA VAL A 39 -10.62 0.91 -3.23
C VAL A 39 -9.63 0.58 -2.12
N ALA A 40 -9.73 -0.62 -1.57
CA ALA A 40 -8.75 -1.19 -0.66
C ALA A 40 -7.76 -2.06 -1.44
N VAL A 41 -6.52 -2.10 -0.97
CA VAL A 41 -5.46 -2.88 -1.58
C VAL A 41 -4.69 -3.67 -0.54
N ASP A 42 -4.16 -4.79 -1.01
CA ASP A 42 -3.20 -5.58 -0.27
C ASP A 42 -1.82 -5.30 -0.87
N VAL A 43 -0.87 -4.93 -0.02
CA VAL A 43 0.47 -4.53 -0.44
C VAL A 43 1.51 -5.34 0.29
N GLU A 44 2.35 -6.05 -0.46
CA GLU A 44 3.51 -6.76 0.05
C GLU A 44 4.73 -5.84 0.03
N PHE A 45 5.31 -5.57 1.20
CA PHE A 45 6.56 -4.83 1.33
C PHE A 45 7.72 -5.79 1.58
N ALA A 46 8.85 -5.58 0.90
CA ALA A 46 10.02 -6.44 1.06
C ALA A 46 10.46 -6.53 2.53
N GLY A 47 10.56 -7.75 3.06
CA GLY A 47 10.95 -8.00 4.45
C GLY A 47 9.89 -7.67 5.51
N HIS A 48 8.66 -7.34 5.11
CA HIS A 48 7.56 -7.02 6.01
C HIS A 48 6.34 -7.91 5.73
N ARG A 49 5.39 -7.94 6.68
CA ARG A 49 4.11 -8.61 6.50
C ARG A 49 3.30 -7.89 5.41
N ILE A 50 2.51 -8.66 4.65
CA ILE A 50 1.53 -8.11 3.73
C ILE A 50 0.56 -7.22 4.51
N LEU A 51 0.41 -5.98 4.06
CA LEU A 51 -0.65 -5.08 4.51
C LEU A 51 -1.93 -5.45 3.79
N ILE A 52 -3.00 -5.75 4.53
CA ILE A 52 -4.25 -6.25 3.97
C ILE A 52 -5.35 -5.20 4.15
N GLY A 53 -6.07 -4.87 3.08
CA GLY A 53 -7.27 -4.04 3.12
C GLY A 53 -7.03 -2.55 3.37
N TYR A 54 -5.87 -2.00 3.01
CA TYR A 54 -5.58 -0.58 3.19
C TYR A 54 -6.13 0.26 2.06
N ILE A 55 -6.63 1.47 2.36
CA ILE A 55 -7.19 2.36 1.33
C ILE A 55 -6.09 2.75 0.33
N ALA A 56 -6.38 2.63 -0.97
CA ALA A 56 -5.45 2.87 -2.06
C ALA A 56 -4.83 4.28 -2.02
N SER A 57 -5.58 5.28 -1.54
CA SER A 57 -5.14 6.68 -1.42
C SER A 57 -4.01 6.90 -0.41
N LEU A 58 -3.71 5.92 0.47
CA LEU A 58 -2.54 5.95 1.35
C LEU A 58 -1.22 5.70 0.60
N PHE A 59 -1.32 5.23 -0.65
CA PHE A 59 -0.18 4.85 -1.45
C PHE A 59 -0.04 5.74 -2.69
N THR A 60 1.19 5.92 -3.14
CA THR A 60 1.53 6.55 -4.42
C THR A 60 2.18 5.50 -5.30
N ARG A 61 1.67 5.36 -6.53
CA ARG A 61 2.27 4.48 -7.53
C ARG A 61 3.60 5.07 -8.01
N VAL A 62 4.63 4.24 -8.09
CA VAL A 62 5.98 4.63 -8.55
C VAL A 62 6.38 3.98 -9.87
N ALA A 63 5.77 2.86 -10.25
CA ALA A 63 5.95 2.20 -11.54
C ALA A 63 4.69 1.42 -11.94
#